data_AF-E9H5Q6-F1
#
_entry.id   AF-E9H5Q6-F1
#
_cell.length_a   1.000
_cell.length_b   1.000
_cell.length_c   1.000
_cell.angle_alpha   90.00
_cell.angle_beta   90.00
_cell.angle_gamma   90.00
#
_symmetry.space_group_name_H-M   'P 1'
#
loop_
_entity.id
_entity.type
_entity.pdbx_description
1 polymer ?
#
loop_
_entity_poly.entity_id
_entity_poly.type
_entity_poly.pdbx_seq_one_letter_code
_entity_poly.pdbx_strand_id
1 'polypeptide(L)'
;MSSTEIGTFRQNSLSSHQFCHQSHNNVIDAPIHPSSQKSVPSSNSASQRALRSEALRLATFQGWPLEYLSPRDLSRAGFFYRGLADQTQCAFCCITISQWEAHDDPMAEHRRHAPNCPFVLQLSVGNIPLSTRHPELTSLEARLKTFDDWPPGLEQRPPQLAEAGFYYMKTGDHVKCFCCDGALRNWEPKDDPWVEHARWFSRCNFLVSVKGNDYIREIQARYKV
;
A
#
# COMPACT_ATOMS: atom_id res chain seq x y z
N MET A 1 38.41 -19.99 -40.54
CA MET A 1 37.58 -21.18 -40.24
C MET A 1 36.65 -20.80 -39.11
N SER A 2 35.41 -20.52 -39.47
CA SER A 2 34.31 -20.16 -38.57
C SER A 2 33.67 -21.44 -38.06
N SER A 3 33.51 -21.58 -36.74
CA SER A 3 32.64 -22.60 -36.15
C SER A 3 31.86 -21.97 -35.01
N THR A 4 30.57 -21.83 -35.25
CA THR A 4 29.52 -21.47 -34.29
C THR A 4 29.04 -22.75 -33.63
N GLU A 5 28.93 -22.78 -32.30
CA GLU A 5 28.09 -23.78 -31.62
C GLU A 5 27.24 -23.14 -30.53
N ILE A 6 26.01 -23.65 -30.50
CA ILE A 6 24.80 -23.23 -29.80
C ILE A 6 24.53 -24.24 -28.68
N GLY A 7 23.93 -23.78 -27.57
CA GLY A 7 23.22 -24.61 -26.60
C GLY A 7 23.97 -24.75 -25.26
N THR A 8 23.34 -24.76 -24.09
CA THR A 8 21.95 -25.09 -23.79
C THR A 8 21.53 -24.45 -22.46
N PHE A 9 20.28 -23.99 -22.44
CA PHE A 9 19.53 -23.56 -21.27
C PHE A 9 19.12 -24.82 -20.47
N ARG A 10 19.39 -24.87 -19.16
CA ARG A 10 18.79 -25.86 -18.26
C ARG A 10 17.91 -25.16 -17.23
N GLN A 11 16.60 -25.28 -17.46
CA GLN A 11 15.56 -25.18 -16.45
C GLN A 11 15.55 -26.46 -15.60
N ASN A 12 15.32 -26.31 -14.29
CA ASN A 12 14.59 -27.18 -13.35
C ASN A 12 14.76 -26.50 -11.96
N SER A 13 13.76 -26.34 -11.11
CA SER A 13 12.66 -27.25 -10.78
C SER A 13 11.41 -26.53 -10.25
N LEU A 14 10.24 -27.02 -10.69
CA LEU A 14 8.92 -26.76 -10.13
C LEU A 14 8.67 -27.62 -8.88
N SER A 15 8.03 -27.05 -7.85
CA SER A 15 6.84 -27.57 -7.10
C SER A 15 6.68 -26.68 -5.86
N SER A 16 5.50 -26.24 -5.41
CA SER A 16 4.26 -26.99 -5.27
C SER A 16 3.03 -26.07 -5.45
N HIS A 17 2.36 -26.21 -6.59
CA HIS A 17 0.92 -25.95 -6.68
C HIS A 17 0.21 -27.14 -6.03
N GLN A 18 -0.66 -26.89 -5.05
CA GLN A 18 -1.72 -27.84 -4.72
C GLN A 18 -3.05 -27.09 -4.64
N PHE A 19 -3.85 -27.34 -5.69
CA PHE A 19 -5.21 -26.84 -5.90
C PHE A 19 -6.19 -27.49 -4.91
N CYS A 20 -7.23 -26.74 -4.52
CA CYS A 20 -8.45 -27.33 -3.97
C CYS A 20 -9.51 -27.47 -5.09
N HIS A 21 -9.71 -28.71 -5.50
CA HIS A 21 -10.81 -29.36 -6.24
C HIS A 21 -11.67 -28.59 -7.27
N GLN A 22 -11.59 -29.06 -8.53
CA GLN A 22 -12.70 -29.09 -9.50
C GLN A 22 -12.91 -30.54 -9.95
N SER A 23 -14.13 -31.04 -9.87
CA SER A 23 -14.55 -32.31 -10.49
C SER A 23 -15.28 -32.00 -11.80
N HIS A 24 -14.81 -32.60 -12.90
CA HIS A 24 -15.45 -32.57 -14.21
C HIS A 24 -16.43 -33.75 -14.34
N ASN A 25 -17.59 -33.51 -14.97
CA ASN A 25 -18.32 -34.52 -15.74
C ASN A 25 -19.15 -33.79 -16.83
N ASN A 26 -19.07 -34.27 -18.07
CA ASN A 26 -19.72 -33.74 -19.27
C ASN A 26 -20.70 -34.78 -19.81
N VAL A 27 -21.99 -34.45 -19.99
CA VAL A 27 -22.91 -34.95 -21.05
C VAL A 27 -24.02 -33.89 -21.30
N ILE A 28 -24.51 -33.86 -22.54
CA ILE A 28 -25.20 -32.87 -23.40
C ILE A 28 -26.73 -32.62 -23.20
N ASP A 29 -27.11 -31.36 -23.49
CA ASP A 29 -28.35 -30.69 -24.00
C ASP A 29 -29.74 -30.55 -23.29
N ALA A 30 -30.21 -29.28 -23.32
CA ALA A 30 -31.57 -28.70 -23.42
C ALA A 30 -32.12 -27.85 -22.22
N PRO A 31 -32.92 -26.77 -22.46
CA PRO A 31 -32.86 -25.52 -21.67
C PRO A 31 -34.12 -25.16 -20.88
N ILE A 32 -33.99 -24.74 -19.61
CA ILE A 32 -35.04 -24.04 -18.83
C ILE A 32 -34.39 -23.09 -17.77
N HIS A 33 -34.67 -21.79 -17.83
CA HIS A 33 -34.48 -20.76 -16.76
C HIS A 33 -35.67 -20.88 -15.76
N PRO A 34 -35.67 -20.34 -14.50
CA PRO A 34 -34.73 -19.40 -13.88
C PRO A 34 -34.35 -19.69 -12.40
N SER A 35 -33.52 -18.82 -11.84
CA SER A 35 -33.29 -18.54 -10.41
C SER A 35 -32.62 -19.62 -9.54
N SER A 36 -31.32 -19.42 -9.27
CA SER A 36 -30.69 -19.77 -7.99
C SER A 36 -29.39 -18.99 -7.83
N GLN A 37 -29.40 -18.03 -6.92
CA GLN A 37 -28.22 -17.31 -6.44
C GLN A 37 -27.21 -18.33 -5.92
N LYS A 38 -26.03 -18.46 -6.55
CA LYS A 38 -24.91 -19.19 -5.95
C LYS A 38 -24.22 -18.26 -4.95
N SER A 39 -24.50 -18.50 -3.68
CA SER A 39 -23.87 -17.86 -2.53
C SER A 39 -22.37 -18.14 -2.52
N VAL A 40 -21.60 -17.08 -2.31
CA VAL A 40 -20.14 -17.11 -2.07
C VAL A 40 -19.86 -17.90 -0.78
N PRO A 41 -18.81 -18.75 -0.69
CA PRO A 41 -18.53 -19.52 0.52
C PRO A 41 -18.18 -18.58 1.68
N SER A 42 -19.11 -18.52 2.64
CA SER A 42 -18.98 -17.87 3.93
C SER A 42 -18.17 -18.78 4.87
N SER A 43 -16.88 -18.49 5.04
CA SER A 43 -16.15 -18.91 6.25
C SER A 43 -15.18 -17.81 6.70
N ASN A 44 -15.75 -16.65 7.04
CA ASN A 44 -15.00 -15.49 7.51
C ASN A 44 -14.83 -15.61 9.04
N SER A 45 -13.76 -16.30 9.46
CA SER A 45 -13.42 -16.44 10.88
C SER A 45 -13.22 -15.06 11.53
N ALA A 46 -13.52 -14.94 12.82
CA ALA A 46 -13.34 -13.68 13.55
C ALA A 46 -11.89 -13.15 13.44
N SER A 47 -10.92 -14.06 13.40
CA SER A 47 -9.49 -13.77 13.21
C SER A 47 -9.19 -13.15 11.84
N GLN A 48 -9.81 -13.63 10.76
CA GLN A 48 -9.65 -13.06 9.41
C GLN A 48 -10.21 -11.63 9.34
N ARG A 49 -11.33 -11.38 10.04
CA ARG A 49 -11.96 -10.05 10.10
C ARG A 49 -11.11 -9.03 10.84
N ALA A 50 -10.41 -9.44 11.90
CA ALA A 50 -9.51 -8.56 12.66
C ALA A 50 -8.32 -8.07 11.80
N LEU A 51 -7.82 -8.91 10.89
CA LEU A 51 -6.70 -8.62 10.00
C LEU A 51 -7.04 -7.61 8.88
N ARG A 52 -8.26 -7.08 8.86
CA ARG A 52 -8.58 -5.85 8.14
C ARG A 52 -7.75 -4.66 8.63
N SER A 53 -7.41 -4.63 9.92
CA SER A 53 -6.51 -3.64 10.51
C SER A 53 -5.06 -3.90 10.12
N GLU A 54 -4.45 -2.97 9.39
CA GLU A 54 -3.02 -2.97 9.09
C GLU A 54 -2.19 -2.95 10.37
N ALA A 55 -2.67 -2.31 11.45
CA ALA A 55 -1.97 -2.32 12.73
C ALA A 55 -1.92 -3.74 13.32
N LEU A 56 -3.03 -4.49 13.22
CA LEU A 56 -3.07 -5.88 13.66
C LEU A 56 -2.28 -6.79 12.73
N ARG A 57 -2.27 -6.53 11.41
CA ARG A 57 -1.36 -7.24 10.50
C ARG A 57 0.09 -7.00 10.88
N LEU A 58 0.49 -5.76 11.15
CA LEU A 58 1.85 -5.43 11.57
C LEU A 58 2.25 -6.13 12.87
N ALA A 59 1.33 -6.20 13.84
CA ALA A 59 1.58 -6.87 15.11
C ALA A 59 1.92 -8.37 14.95
N THR A 60 1.53 -9.00 13.85
CA THR A 60 1.87 -10.42 13.59
C THR A 60 3.36 -10.65 13.31
N PHE A 61 4.11 -9.62 12.90
CA PHE A 61 5.52 -9.73 12.51
C PHE A 61 6.49 -9.83 13.70
N GLN A 62 6.02 -10.22 14.88
CA GLN A 62 6.90 -10.55 16.00
C GLN A 62 7.80 -11.73 15.61
N GLY A 63 9.13 -11.54 15.69
CA GLY A 63 10.11 -12.56 15.31
C GLY A 63 10.29 -12.76 13.80
N TRP A 64 9.91 -11.77 12.98
CA TRP A 64 10.16 -11.79 11.54
C TRP A 64 11.67 -11.92 11.22
N PRO A 65 12.10 -12.86 10.36
CA PRO A 65 13.52 -13.19 10.22
C PRO A 65 14.29 -12.36 9.17
N LEU A 66 13.61 -11.60 8.31
CA LEU A 66 14.25 -10.89 7.20
C LEU A 66 14.38 -9.39 7.49
N GLU A 67 15.59 -8.95 7.85
CA GLU A 67 15.87 -7.54 8.19
C GLU A 67 15.78 -6.59 6.99
N TYR A 68 16.06 -7.09 5.78
CA TYR A 68 16.03 -6.29 4.55
C TYR A 68 14.61 -5.99 4.06
N LEU A 69 13.60 -6.71 4.56
CA LEU A 69 12.21 -6.56 4.13
C LEU A 69 11.34 -6.08 5.28
N SER A 70 10.87 -4.84 5.16
CA SER A 70 10.11 -4.11 6.17
C SER A 70 8.73 -4.76 6.47
N PRO A 71 8.47 -5.19 7.72
CA PRO A 71 7.14 -5.62 8.16
C PRO A 71 6.03 -4.59 7.89
N ARG A 72 6.37 -3.30 7.92
CA ARG A 72 5.44 -2.22 7.63
C ARG A 72 5.05 -2.21 6.15
N ASP A 73 6.00 -2.45 5.25
CA ASP A 73 5.72 -2.47 3.81
C ASP A 73 4.91 -3.73 3.43
N LEU A 74 5.20 -4.87 4.04
CA LEU A 74 4.39 -6.09 3.93
C LEU A 74 2.95 -5.88 4.45
N SER A 75 2.81 -5.30 5.64
CA SER A 75 1.49 -5.01 6.24
C SER A 75 0.66 -4.05 5.41
N ARG A 76 1.30 -3.02 4.86
CA ARG A 76 0.71 -2.05 3.94
C ARG A 76 0.28 -2.71 2.64
N ALA A 77 1.03 -3.69 2.14
CA ALA A 77 0.66 -4.48 0.98
C ALA A 77 -0.45 -5.52 1.25
N GLY A 78 -1.03 -5.52 2.47
CA GLY A 78 -2.16 -6.36 2.86
C GLY A 78 -1.75 -7.65 3.55
N PHE A 79 -0.45 -7.88 3.76
CA PHE A 79 0.08 -9.12 4.31
C PHE A 79 0.16 -9.12 5.83
N PHE A 80 0.04 -10.29 6.43
CA PHE A 80 0.42 -10.56 7.82
C PHE A 80 1.38 -11.74 7.86
N TYR A 81 2.24 -11.80 8.88
CA TYR A 81 3.17 -12.90 9.09
C TYR A 81 2.45 -14.12 9.67
N ARG A 82 2.77 -15.30 9.15
CA ARG A 82 2.19 -16.57 9.63
C ARG A 82 2.95 -17.19 10.81
N GLY A 83 4.11 -16.65 11.19
CA GLY A 83 4.94 -17.19 12.26
C GLY A 83 5.89 -18.32 11.85
N LEU A 84 6.00 -18.63 10.55
CA LEU A 84 6.85 -19.69 10.04
C LEU A 84 7.74 -19.18 8.90
N ALA A 85 9.07 -19.32 9.07
CA ALA A 85 10.07 -18.85 8.11
C ALA A 85 9.77 -17.41 7.66
N ASP A 86 9.65 -17.17 6.36
CA ASP A 86 9.29 -15.87 5.79
C ASP A 86 7.88 -15.87 5.16
N GLN A 87 6.99 -16.77 5.60
CA GLN A 87 5.66 -16.87 5.02
C GLN A 87 4.75 -15.72 5.44
N THR A 88 4.22 -15.02 4.45
CA THR A 88 3.24 -13.95 4.64
C THR A 88 1.94 -14.27 3.91
N GLN A 89 0.80 -13.83 4.42
CA GLN A 89 -0.50 -14.08 3.80
C GLN A 89 -1.33 -12.80 3.69
N CYS A 90 -1.98 -12.60 2.54
CA CYS A 90 -2.86 -11.45 2.35
C CYS A 90 -4.16 -11.63 3.14
N ALA A 91 -4.56 -10.61 3.89
CA ALA A 91 -5.80 -10.63 4.67
C ALA A 91 -7.08 -10.63 3.80
N PHE A 92 -6.98 -10.26 2.52
CA PHE A 92 -8.14 -9.99 1.65
C PHE A 92 -8.36 -11.02 0.54
N CYS A 93 -7.31 -11.67 0.05
CA CYS A 93 -7.40 -12.74 -0.95
C CYS A 93 -6.76 -14.06 -0.50
N CYS A 94 -6.15 -14.10 0.69
CA CYS A 94 -5.50 -15.26 1.27
C CYS A 94 -4.28 -15.81 0.50
N ILE A 95 -3.77 -15.11 -0.53
CA ILE A 95 -2.52 -15.52 -1.18
C ILE A 95 -1.38 -15.57 -0.16
N THR A 96 -0.57 -16.61 -0.22
CA THR A 96 0.62 -16.77 0.63
C THR A 96 1.87 -16.65 -0.22
N ILE A 97 2.81 -15.81 0.22
CA ILE A 97 4.09 -15.56 -0.44
C ILE A 97 5.21 -15.81 0.58
N SER A 98 6.28 -16.45 0.11
CA SER A 98 7.49 -16.84 0.85
C SER A 98 8.68 -16.85 -0.09
N GLN A 99 9.88 -17.11 0.43
CA GLN A 99 11.15 -16.97 -0.29
C GLN A 99 11.37 -15.54 -0.80
N TRP A 100 11.15 -14.56 0.06
CA TRP A 100 11.31 -13.15 -0.24
C TRP A 100 12.78 -12.78 -0.46
N GLU A 101 13.04 -12.06 -1.54
CA GLU A 101 14.37 -11.58 -1.91
C GLU A 101 14.53 -10.10 -1.52
N ALA A 102 15.79 -9.64 -1.39
CA ALA A 102 16.09 -8.29 -0.92
C ALA A 102 15.59 -7.16 -1.83
N HIS A 103 15.24 -7.49 -3.08
CA HIS A 103 14.77 -6.52 -4.08
C HIS A 103 13.26 -6.61 -4.35
N ASP A 104 12.55 -7.50 -3.66
CA ASP A 104 11.10 -7.65 -3.84
C ASP A 104 10.34 -6.44 -3.30
N ASP A 105 9.39 -5.94 -4.09
CA ASP A 105 8.35 -5.01 -3.61
C ASP A 105 7.09 -5.80 -3.23
N PRO A 106 6.64 -5.75 -1.97
CA PRO A 106 5.48 -6.53 -1.51
C PRO A 106 4.22 -6.35 -2.34
N MET A 107 3.91 -5.13 -2.79
CA MET A 107 2.70 -4.86 -3.56
C MET A 107 2.86 -5.32 -5.02
N ALA A 108 4.04 -5.18 -5.61
CA ALA A 108 4.35 -5.72 -6.93
C ALA A 108 4.22 -7.25 -6.94
N GLU A 109 4.78 -7.92 -5.94
CA GLU A 109 4.65 -9.38 -5.78
C GLU A 109 3.19 -9.78 -5.55
N HIS A 110 2.46 -9.06 -4.69
CA HIS A 110 1.03 -9.29 -4.52
C HIS A 110 0.26 -9.20 -5.85
N ARG A 111 0.54 -8.18 -6.66
CA ARG A 111 -0.08 -8.01 -7.98
C ARG A 111 0.33 -9.12 -8.95
N ARG A 112 1.57 -9.56 -8.90
CA ARG A 112 2.10 -10.63 -9.76
C ARG A 112 1.45 -11.98 -9.48
N HIS A 113 1.33 -12.35 -8.20
CA HIS A 113 0.79 -13.66 -7.78
C HIS A 113 -0.74 -13.68 -7.63
N ALA A 114 -1.37 -12.54 -7.35
CA ALA A 114 -2.83 -12.43 -7.20
C ALA A 114 -3.37 -11.16 -7.88
N PRO A 115 -3.30 -11.05 -9.22
CA PRO A 115 -3.71 -9.85 -9.96
C PRO A 115 -5.21 -9.52 -9.78
N ASN A 116 -6.03 -10.52 -9.50
CA ASN A 116 -7.47 -10.38 -9.28
C ASN A 116 -7.85 -10.19 -7.79
N CYS A 117 -6.87 -10.04 -6.91
CA CYS A 117 -7.13 -9.75 -5.51
C CYS A 117 -7.94 -8.44 -5.39
N PRO A 118 -9.09 -8.42 -4.69
CA PRO A 118 -9.89 -7.21 -4.55
C PRO A 118 -9.11 -6.04 -3.92
N PHE A 119 -8.14 -6.32 -3.04
CA PHE A 119 -7.25 -5.31 -2.48
C PHE A 119 -6.27 -4.74 -3.52
N VAL A 120 -5.68 -5.58 -4.37
CA VAL A 120 -4.79 -5.15 -5.47
C VAL A 120 -5.56 -4.34 -6.51
N LEU A 121 -6.79 -4.75 -6.80
CA LEU A 121 -7.73 -4.05 -7.69
C LEU A 121 -8.32 -2.77 -7.06
N GLN A 122 -7.92 -2.41 -5.84
CA GLN A 122 -8.39 -1.23 -5.12
C GLN A 122 -9.91 -1.20 -4.87
N LEU A 123 -10.53 -2.37 -4.79
CA LEU A 123 -11.94 -2.50 -4.41
C LEU A 123 -12.11 -2.33 -2.90
N SER A 124 -13.33 -1.98 -2.47
CA SER A 124 -13.65 -1.84 -1.06
C SER A 124 -13.67 -3.19 -0.35
N VAL A 125 -12.56 -3.52 0.33
CA VAL A 125 -12.39 -4.75 1.13
C VAL A 125 -12.51 -4.53 2.64
N GLY A 126 -12.80 -3.29 3.05
CA GLY A 126 -12.81 -2.88 4.45
C GLY A 126 -11.42 -2.87 5.09
N ASN A 127 -10.36 -2.58 4.33
CA ASN A 127 -9.02 -2.38 4.87
C ASN A 127 -9.01 -1.15 5.80
N ILE A 128 -8.42 -1.30 6.98
CA ILE A 128 -8.20 -0.23 7.95
C ILE A 128 -6.69 0.02 7.96
N PRO A 129 -6.18 1.05 7.27
CA PRO A 129 -4.75 1.30 7.18
C PRO A 129 -4.15 1.68 8.54
N LEU A 130 -2.83 1.55 8.69
CA LEU A 130 -2.09 2.03 9.86
C LEU A 130 -2.26 3.54 9.86
N SER A 131 -3.21 4.01 10.67
CA SER A 131 -3.70 5.37 10.61
C SER A 131 -2.55 6.32 10.86
N THR A 132 -2.37 7.23 9.91
CA THR A 132 -2.07 8.64 10.13
C THR A 132 -1.60 8.98 11.54
N ARG A 133 -0.36 9.49 11.64
CA ARG A 133 0.29 9.84 12.90
C ARG A 133 -0.57 10.72 13.82
N HIS A 134 -1.46 11.51 13.22
CA HIS A 134 -2.41 12.40 13.89
C HIS A 134 -3.84 12.13 13.39
N PRO A 135 -4.55 11.10 13.91
CA PRO A 135 -5.89 10.74 13.46
C PRO A 135 -6.93 11.86 13.61
N GLU A 136 -6.80 12.68 14.66
CA GLU A 136 -7.63 13.85 14.93
C GLU A 136 -7.49 14.96 13.87
N LEU A 137 -6.41 14.93 13.08
CA LEU A 137 -6.13 15.86 11.99
C LEU A 137 -6.42 15.26 10.60
N THR A 138 -7.19 14.18 10.54
CA THR A 138 -7.58 13.53 9.27
C THR A 138 -8.51 14.41 8.43
N SER A 139 -9.41 15.17 9.04
CA SER A 139 -10.30 16.08 8.30
C SER A 139 -9.56 17.35 7.88
N LEU A 140 -9.88 17.84 6.68
CA LEU A 140 -9.35 19.12 6.19
C LEU A 140 -9.68 20.27 7.16
N GLU A 141 -10.90 20.29 7.69
CA GLU A 141 -11.36 21.30 8.64
C GLU A 141 -10.53 21.31 9.92
N ALA A 142 -10.21 20.14 10.49
CA ALA A 142 -9.37 20.06 11.69
C ALA A 142 -7.97 20.63 11.45
N ARG A 143 -7.37 20.37 10.27
CA ARG A 143 -6.09 20.96 9.90
C ARG A 143 -6.19 22.46 9.71
N LEU A 144 -7.21 22.95 9.01
CA LEU A 144 -7.43 24.38 8.81
C LEU A 144 -7.53 25.15 10.13
N LYS A 145 -8.19 24.58 11.15
CA LYS A 145 -8.28 25.17 12.49
C LYS A 145 -6.93 25.39 13.15
N THR A 146 -5.89 24.65 12.75
CA THR A 146 -4.54 24.85 13.29
C THR A 146 -3.86 26.12 12.76
N PHE A 147 -4.42 26.81 11.76
CA PHE A 147 -3.79 27.98 11.11
C PHE A 147 -4.37 29.34 11.53
N ASP A 148 -5.09 29.43 12.65
CA ASP A 148 -5.69 30.69 13.13
C ASP A 148 -4.67 31.84 13.35
N ASP A 149 -3.39 31.51 13.58
CA ASP A 149 -2.27 32.42 13.80
C ASP A 149 -1.11 32.22 12.80
N TRP A 150 -1.41 31.70 11.60
CA TRP A 150 -0.40 31.56 10.55
C TRP A 150 0.23 32.93 10.19
N PRO A 151 1.58 33.04 10.05
CA PRO A 151 2.25 34.33 9.90
C PRO A 151 1.71 35.16 8.73
N PRO A 152 1.31 36.43 8.96
CA PRO A 152 0.88 37.30 7.89
C PRO A 152 2.05 37.63 6.96
N GLY A 153 1.85 37.49 5.64
CA GLY A 153 2.84 37.83 4.62
C GLY A 153 3.50 36.64 3.92
N LEU A 154 3.26 35.40 4.37
CA LEU A 154 3.63 34.21 3.62
C LEU A 154 2.65 33.97 2.46
N GLU A 155 3.18 33.56 1.29
CA GLU A 155 2.34 33.32 0.11
C GLU A 155 1.55 32.01 0.22
N GLN A 156 2.08 31.01 0.94
CA GLN A 156 1.41 29.74 1.16
C GLN A 156 0.17 29.95 2.02
N ARG A 157 -1.00 29.80 1.38
CA ARG A 157 -2.28 29.99 2.05
C ARG A 157 -2.63 28.76 2.88
N PRO A 158 -3.20 28.92 4.09
CA PRO A 158 -3.61 27.81 4.93
C PRO A 158 -4.44 26.71 4.24
N PRO A 159 -5.40 27.02 3.34
CA PRO A 159 -6.11 25.98 2.60
C PRO A 159 -5.20 25.10 1.74
N GLN A 160 -4.21 25.67 1.04
CA GLN A 160 -3.30 24.91 0.20
C GLN A 160 -2.40 23.98 1.03
N LEU A 161 -1.89 24.48 2.16
CA LEU A 161 -1.11 23.68 3.11
C LEU A 161 -1.96 22.53 3.69
N ALA A 162 -3.17 22.84 4.15
CA ALA A 162 -4.08 21.86 4.74
C ALA A 162 -4.58 20.81 3.74
N GLU A 163 -4.83 21.20 2.49
CA GLU A 163 -5.14 20.28 1.39
C GLU A 163 -3.98 19.32 1.12
N ALA A 164 -2.73 19.83 1.11
CA ALA A 164 -1.51 19.02 1.02
C ALA A 164 -1.21 18.15 2.25
N GLY A 165 -2.11 18.15 3.24
CA GLY A 165 -2.05 17.31 4.43
C GLY A 165 -1.29 17.94 5.58
N PHE A 166 -0.92 19.21 5.49
CA PHE A 166 -0.18 19.89 6.54
C PHE A 166 -1.08 20.53 7.60
N TYR A 167 -0.60 20.56 8.84
CA TYR A 167 -1.16 21.36 9.93
C TYR A 167 -0.05 22.23 10.53
N TYR A 168 -0.42 23.38 11.08
CA TYR A 168 0.53 24.34 11.63
C TYR A 168 0.96 23.95 13.05
N MET A 169 2.27 24.05 13.32
CA MET A 169 2.89 23.72 14.60
C MET A 169 2.91 24.89 15.60
N LYS A 170 2.25 26.02 15.29
CA LYS A 170 2.20 27.22 16.15
C LYS A 170 3.57 27.87 16.40
N THR A 171 4.52 27.71 15.48
CA THR A 171 5.86 28.29 15.61
C THR A 171 6.44 28.62 14.25
N GLY A 172 6.80 29.88 14.03
CA GLY A 172 7.36 30.34 12.76
C GLY A 172 6.44 29.99 11.59
N ASP A 173 7.00 29.36 10.56
CA ASP A 173 6.26 28.82 9.41
C ASP A 173 6.25 27.28 9.39
N HIS A 174 6.45 26.67 10.56
CA HIS A 174 6.60 25.22 10.67
C HIS A 174 5.26 24.51 10.49
N VAL A 175 5.20 23.57 9.55
CA VAL A 175 4.05 22.70 9.36
C VAL A 175 4.44 21.23 9.39
N LYS A 176 3.51 20.35 9.75
CA LYS A 176 3.71 18.88 9.72
C LYS A 176 2.58 18.19 9.00
N CYS A 177 2.89 17.11 8.30
CA CYS A 177 1.87 16.28 7.67
C CYS A 177 1.18 15.38 8.71
N PHE A 178 -0.16 15.39 8.77
CA PHE A 178 -0.92 14.53 9.68
C PHE A 178 -0.68 13.02 9.46
N CYS A 179 -0.29 12.64 8.25
CA CYS A 179 -0.15 11.24 7.84
C CYS A 179 1.26 10.70 8.10
N CYS A 180 2.28 11.34 7.52
CA CYS A 180 3.67 10.85 7.61
C CYS A 180 4.48 11.51 8.73
N ASP A 181 3.95 12.55 9.39
CA ASP A 181 4.65 13.39 10.37
C ASP A 181 5.85 14.18 9.80
N GLY A 182 6.00 14.20 8.47
CA GLY A 182 7.02 14.99 7.78
C GLY A 182 6.83 16.48 8.02
N ALA A 183 7.90 17.16 8.43
CA ALA A 183 7.91 18.57 8.81
C ALA A 183 8.59 19.44 7.75
N LEU A 184 8.00 20.58 7.44
CA LEU A 184 8.56 21.60 6.54
C LEU A 184 8.55 22.97 7.20
N ARG A 185 9.47 23.84 6.75
CA ARG A 185 9.69 25.21 7.23
C ARG A 185 10.51 26.00 6.21
N ASN A 186 10.71 27.28 6.47
CA ASN A 186 11.42 28.21 5.59
C ASN A 186 10.78 28.28 4.19
N TRP A 187 9.47 28.45 4.15
CA TRP A 187 8.70 28.49 2.91
C TRP A 187 9.09 29.69 2.05
N GLU A 188 9.44 29.44 0.80
CA GLU A 188 9.70 30.46 -0.19
C GLU A 188 8.40 30.84 -0.93
N PRO A 189 8.28 32.08 -1.44
CA PRO A 189 7.08 32.54 -2.17
C PRO A 189 6.56 31.57 -3.24
N LYS A 190 7.46 30.88 -3.95
CA LYS A 190 7.10 29.99 -5.08
C LYS A 190 6.89 28.53 -4.67
N ASP A 191 7.04 28.19 -3.40
CA ASP A 191 6.90 26.81 -2.95
C ASP A 191 5.44 26.36 -3.02
N ASP A 192 5.22 25.25 -3.74
CA ASP A 192 3.94 24.56 -3.76
C ASP A 192 3.94 23.45 -2.68
N PRO A 193 2.95 23.43 -1.76
CA PRO A 193 2.91 22.44 -0.69
C PRO A 193 2.89 20.98 -1.16
N TRP A 194 2.23 20.66 -2.28
CA TRP A 194 2.21 19.29 -2.80
C TRP A 194 3.54 18.89 -3.43
N VAL A 195 4.19 19.82 -4.11
CA VAL A 195 5.54 19.61 -4.68
C VAL A 195 6.54 19.38 -3.55
N GLU A 196 6.57 20.24 -2.53
CA GLU A 196 7.49 20.09 -1.41
C GLU A 196 7.21 18.83 -0.59
N HIS A 197 5.92 18.48 -0.37
CA HIS A 197 5.56 17.21 0.24
C HIS A 197 6.11 16.01 -0.56
N ALA A 198 5.93 16.02 -1.89
CA ALA A 198 6.43 14.95 -2.75
C ALA A 198 7.96 14.91 -2.88
N ARG A 199 8.61 16.06 -2.82
CA ARG A 199 10.06 16.20 -2.86
C ARG A 199 10.71 15.60 -1.62
N TRP A 200 10.21 15.94 -0.43
CA TRP A 200 10.85 15.55 0.83
C TRP A 200 10.31 14.24 1.43
N PHE A 201 9.03 13.92 1.20
CA PHE A 201 8.36 12.76 1.82
C PHE A 201 7.57 11.94 0.80
N SER A 202 8.21 11.54 -0.30
CA SER A 202 7.64 10.75 -1.40
C SER A 202 6.95 9.43 -1.01
N ARG A 203 7.24 8.90 0.18
CA ARG A 203 6.63 7.67 0.73
C ARG A 203 5.42 7.93 1.63
N CYS A 204 4.94 9.16 1.74
CA CYS A 204 3.75 9.47 2.54
C CYS A 204 2.49 8.81 1.94
N ASN A 205 1.79 7.99 2.73
CA ASN A 205 0.60 7.27 2.27
C ASN A 205 -0.55 8.21 1.84
N PHE A 206 -0.73 9.34 2.53
CA PHE A 206 -1.71 10.34 2.14
C PHE A 206 -1.35 10.95 0.79
N LEU A 207 -0.08 11.32 0.61
CA LEU A 207 0.42 11.87 -0.64
C LEU A 207 0.23 10.88 -1.79
N VAL A 208 0.65 9.62 -1.62
CA VAL A 208 0.49 8.56 -2.62
C VAL A 208 -0.99 8.36 -2.96
N SER A 209 -1.87 8.36 -1.96
CA SER A 209 -3.31 8.18 -2.16
C SER A 209 -3.96 9.33 -2.92
N VAL A 210 -3.53 10.58 -2.68
CA VAL A 210 -4.17 11.77 -3.29
C VAL A 210 -3.56 12.14 -4.64
N LYS A 211 -2.24 12.05 -4.78
CA LYS A 211 -1.52 12.51 -5.99
C LYS A 211 -1.07 11.38 -6.91
N GLY A 212 -0.96 10.15 -6.41
CA GLY A 212 -0.50 8.99 -7.17
C GLY A 212 1.03 8.92 -7.35
N ASN A 213 1.52 7.72 -7.69
CA ASN A 213 2.95 7.46 -7.83
C ASN A 213 3.59 8.16 -9.04
N ASP A 214 2.84 8.44 -10.11
CA ASP A 214 3.38 9.10 -11.31
C ASP A 214 3.77 10.55 -11.01
N TYR A 215 2.88 11.29 -10.35
CA TYR A 215 3.17 12.63 -9.84
C TYR A 215 4.42 12.64 -8.96
N ILE A 216 4.49 11.71 -8.00
CA ILE A 216 5.62 11.63 -7.07
C ILE A 216 6.93 11.33 -7.82
N ARG A 217 6.92 10.39 -8.77
CA ARG A 217 8.10 10.07 -9.59
C ARG A 217 8.55 11.25 -10.44
N GLU A 218 7.62 11.99 -11.02
CA GLU A 218 7.94 13.21 -11.79
C GLU A 218 8.64 14.25 -10.92
N ILE A 219 8.08 14.56 -9.75
CA ILE A 219 8.69 15.51 -8.81
C ILE A 219 10.06 15.01 -8.35
N GLN A 220 10.17 13.75 -7.93
CA GLN A 220 11.44 13.16 -7.52
C GLN A 220 12.50 13.24 -8.64
N ALA A 221 12.13 12.98 -9.89
CA ALA A 221 13.05 13.09 -11.04
C ALA A 221 13.50 14.54 -11.28
N ARG A 222 12.60 15.52 -11.11
CA ARG A 222 12.90 16.94 -11.27
C ARG A 222 13.94 17.47 -10.28
N TYR A 223 13.97 16.91 -9.07
CA TYR A 223 14.85 17.36 -7.97
C TYR A 223 15.94 16.36 -7.59
N LYS A 224 16.17 15.31 -8.39
CA LYS A 224 17.35 14.45 -8.26
C LYS A 224 18.59 15.28 -8.61
N VAL A 225 19.43 15.55 -7.62
CA VAL A 225 20.79 16.08 -7.79
C VAL A 225 21.74 14.93 -8.12
#